data_AF-A0A940CYV0-F1
#
_entry.id   AF-A0A940CYV0-F1
#
_cell.length_a   1.000
_cell.length_b   1.000
_cell.length_c   1.000
_cell.angle_alpha   90.00
_cell.angle_beta   90.00
_cell.angle_gamma   90.00
#
_symmetry.space_group_name_H-M   'P 1'
#
loop_
_entity.id
_entity.type
_entity.pdbx_description
1 polymer ?
#
loop_
_entity_poly.entity_id
_entity_poly.type
_entity_poly.pdbx_seq_one_letter_code
_entity_poly.pdbx_strand_id
1 'polypeptide(L)'
;MEEKQFQEAVFKAILGRRSIRRYQNKIPEREKILKILEAGIWAPSGLNNQPWRFVIIWSEETKKRLSELTKYKEIVKNASVLIGVFLEKSKMYHQIKDHQS
;
A
#
# COMPACT_ATOMS: atom_id res chain seq x y z
N MET A 1 -23.79 -9.06 -7.64
CA MET A 1 -22.66 -9.86 -8.13
C MET A 1 -22.77 -11.21 -7.45
N GLU A 2 -22.90 -12.30 -8.20
CA GLU A 2 -23.05 -13.63 -7.60
C GLU A 2 -21.79 -13.98 -6.79
N GLU A 3 -21.96 -14.64 -5.65
CA GLU A 3 -20.86 -14.97 -4.71
C GLU A 3 -19.69 -15.69 -5.42
N LYS A 4 -20.02 -16.58 -6.34
CA LYS A 4 -19.07 -17.29 -7.19
C LYS A 4 -18.21 -16.36 -8.04
N GLN A 5 -18.83 -15.34 -8.66
CA GLN A 5 -18.13 -14.37 -9.49
C GLN A 5 -17.16 -13.52 -8.67
N PHE A 6 -17.53 -13.18 -7.43
CA PHE A 6 -16.64 -12.48 -6.52
C PHE A 6 -15.42 -13.33 -6.12
N GLN A 7 -15.64 -14.60 -5.75
CA GLN A 7 -14.55 -15.52 -5.39
C GLN A 7 -13.55 -15.68 -6.55
N GLU A 8 -14.05 -15.92 -7.77
CA GLU A 8 -13.19 -16.05 -8.97
C GLU A 8 -12.36 -14.78 -9.22
N ALA A 9 -12.97 -13.60 -9.06
CA ALA A 9 -12.27 -12.32 -9.21
C ALA A 9 -11.15 -12.14 -8.17
N VAL A 10 -11.39 -12.51 -6.91
CA VAL A 10 -10.40 -12.44 -5.82
C VAL A 10 -9.21 -13.36 -6.10
N PHE A 11 -9.45 -14.64 -6.42
CA PHE A 11 -8.38 -15.59 -6.73
C PHE A 11 -7.57 -15.15 -7.95
N LYS A 12 -8.25 -14.66 -9.00
CA LYS A 12 -7.59 -14.11 -10.19
C LYS A 12 -6.67 -12.93 -9.85
N ALA A 13 -7.12 -12.00 -9.00
CA ALA A 13 -6.32 -10.86 -8.57
C ALA A 13 -5.07 -11.28 -7.78
N ILE A 14 -5.21 -12.23 -6.86
CA ILE A 14 -4.10 -12.74 -6.03
C ILE A 14 -3.07 -13.49 -6.89
N LEU A 15 -3.52 -14.48 -7.67
CA LEU A 15 -2.64 -15.34 -8.47
C LEU A 15 -2.00 -14.60 -9.66
N GLY A 16 -2.72 -13.62 -10.21
CA GLY A 16 -2.26 -12.77 -11.30
C GLY A 16 -1.32 -11.64 -10.87
N ARG A 17 -1.13 -11.40 -9.56
CA ARG A 17 -0.33 -10.28 -9.05
C ARG A 17 1.12 -10.38 -9.53
N ARG A 18 1.64 -9.25 -10.03
CA ARG A 18 3.06 -9.05 -10.37
C ARG A 18 3.52 -7.68 -9.86
N SER A 19 4.80 -7.55 -9.55
CA SER A 19 5.38 -6.25 -9.20
C SER A 19 5.58 -5.41 -10.47
N ILE A 20 4.76 -4.39 -10.65
CA ILE A 20 4.87 -3.44 -11.76
C ILE A 20 5.93 -2.39 -11.41
N ARG A 21 6.84 -2.11 -12.36
CA ARG A 21 8.00 -1.20 -12.17
C ARG A 21 8.15 -0.15 -13.27
N ARG A 22 7.20 -0.10 -14.19
CA ARG A 22 7.07 0.91 -15.24
C ARG A 22 5.63 1.38 -15.23
N TYR A 23 5.43 2.69 -15.15
CA TYR A 23 4.12 3.29 -14.95
C TYR A 23 3.80 4.23 -16.09
N GLN A 24 2.51 4.40 -16.36
CA GLN A 24 2.05 5.51 -17.19
C GLN A 24 2.19 6.80 -16.39
N ASN A 25 2.47 7.92 -17.07
CA ASN A 25 2.44 9.24 -16.46
C ASN A 25 0.99 9.72 -16.29
N LYS A 26 0.24 9.01 -15.42
CA LYS A 26 -1.16 9.27 -15.13
C LYS A 26 -1.40 9.17 -13.63
N ILE A 27 -1.95 10.23 -13.06
CA ILE A 27 -2.39 10.27 -11.67
C ILE A 27 -3.65 9.41 -11.51
N PRO A 28 -3.68 8.44 -10.57
CA PRO A 28 -4.89 7.71 -10.23
C PRO A 28 -5.93 8.63 -9.56
N GLU A 29 -7.21 8.31 -9.75
CA GLU A 29 -8.31 8.93 -8.98
C GLU A 29 -8.10 8.73 -7.47
N ARG A 30 -8.40 9.77 -6.69
CA ARG A 30 -8.21 9.78 -5.24
C ARG A 30 -9.00 8.66 -4.56
N GLU A 31 -10.23 8.44 -5.02
CA GLU A 31 -11.17 7.44 -4.52
C GLU A 31 -10.59 6.02 -4.64
N LYS A 32 -9.86 5.73 -5.73
CA LYS A 32 -9.20 4.44 -5.93
C LYS A 32 -8.11 4.22 -4.88
N ILE A 33 -7.35 5.26 -4.54
CA ILE A 33 -6.31 5.17 -3.51
C ILE A 33 -6.93 5.00 -2.13
N LEU A 34 -7.98 5.75 -1.82
CA LEU A 34 -8.69 5.62 -0.54
C LEU A 34 -9.28 4.22 -0.37
N LYS A 35 -9.84 3.62 -1.43
CA LYS A 35 -10.34 2.24 -1.40
C LYS A 35 -9.24 1.20 -1.16
N ILE A 36 -8.03 1.43 -1.67
CA ILE A 36 -6.86 0.58 -1.36
C ILE A 36 -6.50 0.70 0.13
N LEU A 37 -6.49 1.92 0.67
CA LEU A 37 -6.19 2.14 2.09
C LEU A 37 -7.26 1.53 2.99
N GLU A 38 -8.54 1.66 2.64
CA GLU A 38 -9.66 1.04 3.34
C GLU A 38 -9.50 -0.49 3.40
N ALA A 39 -9.18 -1.12 2.26
CA ALA A 39 -8.90 -2.55 2.22
C ALA A 39 -7.70 -2.94 3.12
N GLY A 40 -6.66 -2.10 3.18
CA GLY A 40 -5.52 -2.29 4.07
C GLY A 40 -5.87 -2.13 5.55
N ILE A 41 -6.76 -1.20 5.89
CA ILE A 41 -7.26 -0.98 7.27
C ILE A 41 -8.03 -2.20 7.78
N TRP A 42 -8.79 -2.87 6.90
CA TRP A 42 -9.53 -4.08 7.22
C TRP A 42 -8.66 -5.33 7.37
N ALA A 43 -7.34 -5.24 7.15
CA ALA A 43 -6.43 -6.35 7.46
C ALA A 43 -6.48 -6.67 8.97
N PRO A 44 -6.43 -7.96 9.35
CA PRO A 44 -6.48 -8.35 10.76
C PRO A 44 -5.29 -7.76 11.54
N SER A 45 -5.55 -7.34 12.77
CA SER A 45 -4.50 -6.92 13.71
C SER A 45 -4.75 -7.52 15.10
N GLY A 46 -3.68 -7.93 15.77
CA GLY A 46 -3.79 -8.53 17.09
C GLY A 46 -4.32 -7.53 18.11
N LEU A 47 -5.26 -7.96 18.96
CA LEU A 47 -5.97 -7.07 19.89
C LEU A 47 -6.67 -5.87 19.21
N ASN A 48 -6.88 -5.92 17.88
CA ASN A 48 -7.44 -4.82 17.08
C ASN A 48 -6.70 -3.48 17.26
N ASN A 49 -5.40 -3.52 17.50
CA ASN A 49 -4.61 -2.34 17.83
C ASN A 49 -4.29 -1.43 16.63
N GLN A 50 -4.39 -1.96 15.40
CA GLN A 50 -4.25 -1.24 14.13
C GLN A 50 -3.04 -0.27 14.11
N PRO A 51 -1.80 -0.78 14.24
CA PRO A 51 -0.62 0.06 14.47
C PRO A 51 -0.16 0.80 13.21
N TRP A 52 -0.70 0.45 12.05
CA TRP A 52 -0.34 1.02 10.75
C TRP A 52 -0.73 2.49 10.63
N ARG A 53 0.15 3.30 10.06
CA ARG A 53 -0.13 4.65 9.59
C ARG A 53 0.24 4.75 8.13
N PHE A 54 -0.66 5.32 7.33
CA PHE A 54 -0.48 5.46 5.90
C PHE A 54 -0.30 6.94 5.53
N VAL A 55 0.71 7.24 4.71
CA VAL A 55 0.94 8.58 4.16
C VAL A 55 0.88 8.49 2.65
N ILE A 56 -0.03 9.25 2.04
CA ILE A 56 -0.12 9.36 0.58
C ILE A 56 0.80 10.48 0.11
N ILE A 57 1.74 10.16 -0.79
CA ILE A 57 2.77 11.09 -1.24
C ILE A 57 2.58 11.36 -2.73
N TRP A 58 2.12 12.57 -3.02
CA TRP A 58 1.90 13.10 -4.38
C TRP A 58 3.03 14.03 -4.84
N SER A 59 3.73 14.66 -3.91
CA SER A 59 4.77 15.66 -4.21
C SER A 59 5.91 15.04 -5.00
N GLU A 60 6.15 15.54 -6.20
CA GLU A 60 7.28 15.14 -7.04
C GLU A 60 8.63 15.39 -6.35
N GLU A 61 8.75 16.49 -5.61
CA GLU A 61 9.96 16.80 -4.84
C GLU A 61 10.21 15.72 -3.78
N THR A 62 9.18 15.38 -3.00
CA THR A 62 9.28 14.35 -1.96
C THR A 62 9.60 12.99 -2.57
N LYS A 63 8.95 12.62 -3.68
CA LYS A 63 9.24 11.37 -4.40
C LYS A 63 10.68 11.33 -4.91
N LYS A 64 11.18 12.44 -5.47
CA LYS A 64 12.58 12.55 -5.91
C LYS A 64 13.54 12.33 -4.75
N ARG A 65 13.34 13.02 -3.62
CA ARG A 65 14.17 12.85 -2.42
C ARG A 65 14.14 11.42 -1.90
N LEU A 66 12.97 10.79 -1.82
CA LEU A 66 12.83 9.39 -1.41
C LEU A 66 13.52 8.42 -2.37
N SER A 67 13.47 8.69 -3.67
CA SER A 67 14.10 7.85 -4.69
C SER A 67 15.62 7.75 -4.54
N GLU A 68 16.26 8.77 -3.97
CA GLU A 68 17.70 8.82 -3.73
C GLU A 68 18.12 7.96 -2.53
N LEU A 69 17.17 7.58 -1.66
CA LEU A 69 17.42 6.78 -0.46
C LEU A 69 17.29 5.26 -0.72
N THR A 70 17.12 4.84 -1.97
CA THR A 70 16.94 3.43 -2.31
C THR A 70 17.61 3.05 -3.63
N LYS A 71 18.01 1.77 -3.75
CA LYS A 71 18.47 1.20 -5.01
C LYS A 71 17.37 1.13 -6.08
N TYR A 72 16.10 1.30 -5.70
CA TYR A 72 14.94 1.30 -6.60
C TYR A 72 14.56 2.68 -7.11
N LYS A 73 15.55 3.58 -7.24
CA LYS A 73 15.38 4.99 -7.60
C LYS A 73 14.37 5.22 -8.71
N GLU A 74 14.55 4.58 -9.86
CA GLU A 74 13.68 4.79 -11.03
C GLU A 74 12.23 4.34 -10.79
N ILE A 75 11.99 3.35 -9.94
CA ILE A 75 10.63 2.89 -9.63
C ILE A 75 9.92 3.93 -8.78
N VAL A 76 10.60 4.39 -7.71
CA VAL A 76 10.04 5.36 -6.76
C VAL A 76 9.82 6.71 -7.42
N LYS A 77 10.79 7.16 -8.23
CA LYS A 77 10.74 8.43 -8.95
C LYS A 77 9.62 8.46 -9.98
N ASN A 78 9.42 7.37 -10.73
CA ASN A 78 8.46 7.34 -11.84
C ASN A 78 7.05 6.90 -11.43
N ALA A 79 6.82 6.51 -10.17
CA ALA A 79 5.49 6.20 -9.68
C ALA A 79 4.65 7.48 -9.56
N SER A 80 3.41 7.49 -10.06
CA SER A 80 2.53 8.65 -9.98
C SER A 80 2.19 9.03 -8.53
N VAL A 81 2.06 8.04 -7.65
CA VAL A 81 1.81 8.21 -6.22
C VAL A 81 2.58 7.16 -5.42
N LEU A 82 3.03 7.51 -4.21
CA LEU A 82 3.56 6.55 -3.25
C LEU A 82 2.64 6.45 -2.04
N ILE A 83 2.58 5.26 -1.43
CA ILE A 83 1.97 5.05 -0.12
C ILE A 83 3.09 4.65 0.82
N GLY A 84 3.42 5.53 1.76
CA GLY A 84 4.31 5.22 2.87
C GLY A 84 3.54 4.47 3.95
N VAL A 85 4.07 3.34 4.39
CA VAL A 85 3.51 2.52 5.48
C VAL A 85 4.44 2.62 6.68
N PHE A 86 3.89 3.02 7.82
CA PHE A 86 4.63 3.19 9.07
C PHE A 86 3.96 2.40 10.18
N LEU A 87 4.73 1.98 11.17
CA LEU A 87 4.22 1.37 12.40
C LEU A 87 4.31 2.37 13.55
N GLU A 88 3.18 2.69 14.15
CA GLU A 88 3.10 3.50 15.35
C GLU A 88 3.41 2.64 16.59
N LYS A 89 4.65 2.75 17.08
CA LYS A 89 5.15 1.92 18.19
C LYS A 89 4.31 2.01 19.47
N SER A 90 3.72 3.18 19.76
CA SER A 90 2.84 3.38 20.93
C SER A 90 1.53 2.59 20.87
N LYS A 91 1.14 2.08 19.70
CA LYS A 91 -0.06 1.24 19.53
C LYS A 91 0.27 -0.24 19.44
N MET A 92 1.54 -0.62 19.39
CA MET A 92 1.94 -2.01 19.33
C MET A 92 1.71 -2.68 20.67
N TYR A 93 1.15 -3.89 20.65
CA TYR A 93 1.02 -4.73 21.85
C TYR A 93 2.14 -5.78 21.91
N HIS A 94 2.74 -6.13 20.78
CA HIS A 94 3.83 -7.08 20.71
C HIS A 94 4.71 -6.83 19.49
N GLN A 95 6.00 -6.62 19.72
CA GLN A 95 6.95 -6.23 18.68
C GLN A 95 6.90 -7.12 17.44
N ILE A 96 7.13 -8.44 17.57
CA ILE A 96 7.18 -9.34 16.40
C ILE A 96 5.83 -9.41 15.68
N LYS A 97 4.73 -9.62 16.43
CA LYS A 97 3.40 -9.83 15.86
C LYS A 97 2.93 -8.61 15.06
N ASP A 98 3.14 -7.41 15.60
CA ASP A 98 2.72 -6.17 14.94
C ASP A 98 3.59 -5.80 13.72
N HIS A 99 4.81 -6.32 13.61
CA HIS A 99 5.64 -6.16 12.40
C HIS A 99 5.33 -7.19 11.31
N GLN A 100 4.76 -8.33 11.68
CA GLN A 100 4.37 -9.42 10.77
C GLN A 100 2.94 -9.30 10.27
N SER A 101 2.12 -8.52 10.98
CA SER A 101 0.80 -8.15 10.53
C SER A 101 0.95 -7.43 9.18
#